data_AF-A0AAD5SI47-F1
#
_entry.id   AF-A0AAD5SI47-F1
#
_cell.length_a   1.000
_cell.length_b   1.000
_cell.length_c   1.000
_cell.angle_alpha   90.00
_cell.angle_beta   90.00
_cell.angle_gamma   90.00
#
_symmetry.space_group_name_H-M   'P 1'
#
loop_
_entity.id
_entity.type
_entity.pdbx_description
1 polymer ?
#
loop_
_entity_poly.entity_id
_entity_poly.type
_entity_poly.pdbx_seq_one_letter_code
_entity_poly.pdbx_strand_id
1 'polypeptide(L)'
;MSPVPITSALDSLPSPEDSNPGSPTSSSQSAPLGYGNAEPAFTTNDSTLNSSDGINPSVNKIRRALESGRCSLGAWVMIPGTTVSRFMAGMGFDWIMVDGEHGHMDDRAINDAVNSIAPWGVSPIIRLPGGDSWLIKRALDTGAHGVMIPMVNTKEQAEAVVRGARFPPIGSRGHGGPFCTAAWKCNNAQYVKSANDEIMVIVQIETREALKNVEQIASVPGIDMLFVGPNDLAADMGFPPSSENYHPDVVAALEKIKAAARAHDKYVGIWANDGASAARRREQGFQMVSIGADIMAITGWYATEIGIAAGERK
;
A
#
# COMPACT_ATOMS: atom_id res chain seq x y z
N MET A 1 -8.57 -24.68 -53.00
CA MET A 1 -8.80 -23.40 -52.31
C MET A 1 -7.43 -22.88 -51.89
N SER A 2 -6.93 -21.87 -52.58
CA SER A 2 -5.60 -21.28 -52.35
C SER A 2 -5.63 -20.32 -51.14
N PRO A 3 -4.54 -20.19 -50.37
CA PRO A 3 -4.48 -19.26 -49.25
C PRO A 3 -4.24 -17.82 -49.71
N VAL A 4 -4.91 -16.88 -49.05
CA VAL A 4 -4.80 -15.42 -49.25
C VAL A 4 -3.58 -14.89 -48.48
N PRO A 5 -2.71 -14.05 -49.08
CA PRO A 5 -1.61 -13.41 -48.37
C PRO A 5 -2.05 -12.10 -47.69
N ILE A 6 -1.60 -11.87 -46.46
CA ILE A 6 -1.71 -10.59 -45.75
C ILE A 6 -0.51 -9.73 -46.17
N THR A 7 -0.77 -8.68 -46.93
CA THR A 7 0.23 -7.66 -47.30
C THR A 7 0.35 -6.59 -46.22
N SER A 8 1.60 -6.22 -45.95
CA SER A 8 2.05 -5.13 -45.08
C SER A 8 1.60 -3.76 -45.58
N ALA A 9 1.05 -2.94 -44.69
CA ALA A 9 0.87 -1.51 -44.89
C ALA A 9 1.66 -0.73 -43.83
N LEU A 10 2.94 -0.53 -44.13
CA LEU A 10 3.80 0.50 -43.53
C LEU A 10 4.20 1.38 -44.71
N ASP A 11 3.51 2.51 -44.87
CA ASP A 11 4.01 3.70 -45.57
C ASP A 11 2.93 4.77 -45.53
N SER A 12 3.10 5.75 -44.64
CA SER A 12 2.75 7.18 -44.82
C SER A 12 2.63 7.88 -43.45
N LEU A 13 3.76 8.32 -42.90
CA LEU A 13 3.77 9.47 -42.00
C LEU A 13 4.96 10.38 -42.34
N PRO A 14 4.77 11.71 -42.40
CA PRO A 14 5.77 12.66 -42.88
C PRO A 14 6.87 12.91 -41.84
N SER A 15 8.10 13.08 -42.33
CA SER A 15 9.29 13.45 -41.55
C SER A 15 9.17 14.88 -40.98
N PRO A 16 9.52 15.13 -39.71
CA PRO A 16 9.68 16.48 -39.21
C PRO A 16 11.10 17.01 -39.45
N GLU A 17 11.14 18.25 -39.92
CA GLU A 17 12.30 19.07 -40.27
C GLU A 17 13.20 19.40 -39.07
N ASP A 18 14.48 19.59 -39.39
CA ASP A 18 15.53 20.15 -38.54
C ASP A 18 15.13 21.50 -37.93
N SER A 19 15.10 21.57 -36.59
CA SER A 19 15.26 22.84 -35.88
C SER A 19 15.96 22.61 -34.53
N ASN A 20 17.27 22.79 -34.55
CA ASN A 20 18.09 22.99 -33.36
C ASN A 20 17.88 24.43 -32.85
N PRO A 21 17.53 24.62 -31.57
CA PRO A 21 18.36 25.52 -30.79
C PRO A 21 18.53 25.08 -29.33
N GLY A 22 19.75 25.24 -28.82
CA GLY A 22 19.98 25.56 -27.41
C GLY A 22 20.40 24.38 -26.52
N SER A 23 21.71 24.17 -26.45
CA SER A 23 22.33 23.45 -25.34
C SER A 23 22.18 24.25 -24.04
N PRO A 24 21.89 23.58 -22.92
CA PRO A 24 22.62 23.85 -21.70
C PRO A 24 23.25 22.56 -21.16
N THR A 25 24.54 22.66 -20.93
CA THR A 25 25.39 21.73 -20.20
C THR A 25 24.75 21.29 -18.88
N SER A 26 24.60 19.98 -18.67
CA SER A 26 24.60 19.43 -17.31
C SER A 26 25.42 18.14 -17.27
N SER A 27 26.28 18.10 -16.26
CA SER A 27 27.29 17.09 -15.98
C SER A 27 26.68 15.71 -15.75
N SER A 28 27.01 14.76 -16.62
CA SER A 28 26.88 13.34 -16.35
C SER A 28 27.91 12.92 -15.30
N GLN A 29 27.51 12.86 -14.03
CA GLN A 29 28.21 12.04 -13.05
C GLN A 29 27.53 10.67 -13.04
N SER A 30 28.13 9.73 -13.76
CA SER A 30 27.91 8.30 -13.57
C SER A 30 28.33 7.92 -12.14
N ALA A 31 27.37 7.64 -11.26
CA ALA A 31 27.69 7.02 -9.98
C ALA A 31 28.10 5.55 -10.24
N PRO A 32 29.20 5.05 -9.67
CA PRO A 32 29.60 3.66 -9.86
C PRO A 32 28.64 2.75 -9.10
N LEU A 33 28.09 1.74 -9.80
CA LEU A 33 27.39 0.61 -9.21
C LEU A 33 28.40 -0.26 -8.45
N GLY A 34 28.74 0.14 -7.22
CA GLY A 34 29.23 -0.78 -6.21
C GLY A 34 28.04 -1.57 -5.69
N TYR A 35 28.20 -2.87 -5.44
CA TYR A 35 27.34 -3.59 -4.50
C TYR A 35 27.31 -2.76 -3.22
N GLY A 36 26.23 -1.99 -3.05
CA GLY A 36 26.07 -1.17 -1.89
C GLY A 36 26.08 -2.10 -0.70
N ASN A 37 27.13 -1.99 0.11
CA ASN A 37 27.05 -2.22 1.54
C ASN A 37 26.01 -1.23 2.10
N ALA A 38 24.74 -1.41 1.76
CA ALA A 38 23.68 -1.07 2.67
C ALA A 38 23.88 -2.07 3.79
N GLU A 39 24.65 -1.70 4.81
CA GLU A 39 24.53 -2.38 6.09
C GLU A 39 23.03 -2.37 6.38
N PRO A 40 22.37 -3.53 6.49
CA PRO A 40 21.00 -3.53 6.90
C PRO A 40 20.99 -2.80 8.24
N ALA A 41 20.20 -1.74 8.35
CA ALA A 41 20.03 -1.00 9.59
C ALA A 41 19.32 -1.91 10.62
N PHE A 42 20.06 -2.89 11.12
CA PHE A 42 19.67 -3.76 12.21
C PHE A 42 19.97 -3.00 13.49
N THR A 43 19.02 -2.17 13.89
CA THR A 43 18.80 -1.93 15.32
C THR A 43 17.50 -2.61 15.68
N THR A 44 17.52 -3.94 15.82
CA THR A 44 16.48 -4.66 16.59
C THR A 44 16.75 -4.44 18.07
N ASN A 45 16.74 -3.18 18.50
CA ASN A 45 16.67 -2.82 19.91
C ASN A 45 15.42 -1.99 20.14
N ASP A 46 14.28 -2.50 19.66
CA ASP A 46 12.99 -2.03 20.14
C ASP A 46 12.70 -2.70 21.49
N SER A 47 13.51 -2.33 22.49
CA SER A 47 13.30 -2.69 23.90
C SER A 47 12.10 -1.97 24.52
N THR A 48 11.36 -1.18 23.73
CA THR A 48 10.27 -0.33 24.22
C THR A 48 8.98 -1.10 24.52
N LEU A 49 8.85 -2.36 24.11
CA LEU A 49 7.69 -3.20 24.45
C LEU A 49 7.61 -3.60 25.94
N ASN A 50 8.63 -3.26 26.74
CA ASN A 50 8.65 -3.42 28.19
C ASN A 50 8.94 -2.07 28.88
N SER A 51 8.08 -1.06 28.71
CA SER A 51 8.15 0.15 29.54
C SER A 51 7.35 -0.04 30.85
N SER A 52 7.98 0.30 31.97
CA SER A 52 7.36 0.34 33.31
C SER A 52 6.38 1.50 33.51
N ASP A 53 6.17 2.32 32.48
CA ASP A 53 5.54 3.65 32.59
C ASP A 53 4.09 3.69 32.05
N GLY A 54 3.44 2.53 31.91
CA GLY A 54 1.98 2.44 31.75
C GLY A 54 1.42 2.72 30.35
N ILE A 55 2.25 3.08 29.36
CA ILE A 55 1.88 3.07 27.94
C ILE A 55 2.83 2.13 27.21
N ASN A 56 2.32 0.94 26.87
CA ASN A 56 3.03 0.04 25.96
C ASN A 56 2.94 0.68 24.56
N PRO A 57 4.07 0.96 23.88
CA PRO A 57 4.05 1.55 22.55
C PRO A 57 3.20 0.69 21.59
N SER A 58 2.47 1.35 20.70
CA SER A 58 1.58 0.68 19.73
C SER A 58 2.31 -0.43 18.99
N VAL A 59 1.70 -1.61 18.94
CA VAL A 59 2.23 -2.74 18.17
C VAL A 59 2.22 -2.45 16.68
N ASN A 60 1.37 -1.52 16.25
CA ASN A 60 1.25 -1.09 14.88
C ASN A 60 2.31 -0.01 14.54
N LYS A 61 3.36 -0.40 13.82
CA LYS A 61 4.43 0.52 13.37
C LYS A 61 3.91 1.67 12.50
N ILE A 62 2.79 1.49 11.80
CA ILE A 62 2.13 2.59 11.06
C ILE A 62 1.66 3.66 12.04
N ARG A 63 0.91 3.28 13.09
CA ARG A 63 0.43 4.24 14.10
C ARG A 63 1.57 4.99 14.74
N ARG A 64 2.64 4.29 15.15
CA ARG A 64 3.86 4.93 15.69
C ARG A 64 4.50 5.95 14.74
N ALA A 65 4.55 5.66 13.43
CA ALA A 65 5.03 6.61 12.44
C ALA A 65 4.12 7.84 12.34
N LEU A 66 2.80 7.62 12.24
CA LEU A 66 1.80 8.67 12.10
C LEU A 66 1.73 9.59 13.33
N GLU A 67 1.72 9.02 14.53
CA GLU A 67 1.68 9.75 15.80
C GLU A 67 2.95 10.57 16.05
N SER A 68 4.09 10.15 15.52
CA SER A 68 5.33 10.94 15.51
C SER A 68 5.39 11.98 14.40
N GLY A 69 4.33 12.15 13.62
CA GLY A 69 4.25 13.10 12.51
C GLY A 69 5.07 12.69 11.28
N ARG A 70 5.54 11.44 11.22
CA ARG A 70 6.34 10.92 10.12
C ARG A 70 5.46 10.18 9.11
N CYS A 71 5.77 10.33 7.83
CA CYS A 71 5.16 9.50 6.79
C CYS A 71 5.57 8.03 6.95
N SER A 72 4.58 7.14 6.91
CA SER A 72 4.72 5.69 7.01
C SER A 72 4.94 5.08 5.64
N LEU A 73 6.14 4.52 5.41
CA LEU A 73 6.54 3.99 4.10
C LEU A 73 6.45 2.46 4.09
N GLY A 74 5.86 1.90 3.03
CA GLY A 74 5.72 0.46 2.89
C GLY A 74 5.74 -0.02 1.45
N ALA A 75 5.54 -1.31 1.26
CA ALA A 75 5.53 -1.96 -0.05
C ALA A 75 4.50 -3.09 -0.09
N TRP A 76 4.23 -3.58 -1.29
CA TRP A 76 3.25 -4.63 -1.53
C TRP A 76 3.93 -5.97 -1.79
N VAL A 77 3.45 -7.02 -1.11
CA VAL A 77 3.80 -8.41 -1.40
C VAL A 77 2.63 -9.06 -2.13
N MET A 78 2.89 -9.47 -3.36
CA MET A 78 1.90 -10.07 -4.26
C MET A 78 2.27 -11.52 -4.61
N ILE A 79 3.53 -11.90 -4.40
CA ILE A 79 4.06 -13.24 -4.65
C ILE A 79 3.96 -14.07 -3.37
N PRO A 80 3.32 -15.27 -3.40
CA PRO A 80 3.28 -16.15 -2.25
C PRO A 80 4.66 -16.63 -1.83
N GLY A 81 4.90 -16.62 -0.53
CA GLY A 81 6.07 -17.28 0.06
C GLY A 81 6.58 -16.59 1.32
N THR A 82 6.97 -17.42 2.29
CA THR A 82 7.61 -16.96 3.53
C THR A 82 8.97 -16.32 3.23
N THR A 83 9.73 -16.85 2.26
CA THR A 83 11.03 -16.34 1.86
C THR A 83 10.96 -14.88 1.39
N VAL A 84 10.10 -14.58 0.40
CA VAL A 84 9.95 -13.22 -0.13
C VAL A 84 9.44 -12.26 0.96
N SER A 85 8.43 -12.67 1.71
CA SER A 85 7.87 -11.88 2.82
C SER A 85 8.93 -11.55 3.87
N ARG A 86 9.77 -12.51 4.25
CA ARG A 86 10.85 -12.33 5.22
C ARG A 86 11.94 -11.38 4.71
N PHE A 87 12.35 -11.52 3.45
CA PHE A 87 13.35 -10.63 2.88
C PHE A 87 12.84 -9.19 2.81
N MET A 88 11.58 -8.99 2.38
CA MET A 88 10.97 -7.66 2.39
C MET A 88 10.86 -7.07 3.80
N ALA A 89 10.47 -7.87 4.79
CA ALA A 89 10.35 -7.41 6.17
C ALA A 89 11.69 -6.89 6.75
N GLY A 90 12.82 -7.41 6.27
CA GLY A 90 14.16 -6.94 6.63
C GLY A 90 14.61 -5.63 5.99
N MET A 91 13.84 -5.05 5.06
CA MET A 91 14.24 -3.86 4.29
C MET A 91 13.94 -2.52 4.98
N GLY A 92 13.36 -2.54 6.19
CA GLY A 92 13.12 -1.33 6.98
C GLY A 92 11.76 -0.65 6.75
N PHE A 93 10.85 -1.26 5.99
CA PHE A 93 9.48 -0.75 5.82
C PHE A 93 8.74 -0.57 7.16
N ASP A 94 7.86 0.41 7.25
CA ASP A 94 6.92 0.54 8.36
C ASP A 94 5.79 -0.50 8.25
N TRP A 95 5.40 -0.84 7.03
CA TRP A 95 4.35 -1.81 6.73
C TRP A 95 4.60 -2.58 5.43
N ILE A 96 4.01 -3.76 5.34
CA ILE A 96 3.92 -4.54 4.11
C ILE A 96 2.45 -4.88 3.88
N MET A 97 1.96 -4.55 2.68
CA MET A 97 0.62 -4.91 2.26
C MET A 97 0.64 -6.31 1.65
N VAL A 98 -0.05 -7.24 2.30
CA VAL A 98 -0.34 -8.58 1.83
C VAL A 98 -1.55 -8.48 0.92
N ASP A 99 -1.34 -8.62 -0.39
CA ASP A 99 -2.38 -8.33 -1.38
C ASP A 99 -3.23 -9.55 -1.75
N GLY A 100 -4.39 -9.69 -1.12
CA GLY A 100 -5.37 -10.73 -1.43
C GLY A 100 -6.36 -10.37 -2.54
N GLU A 101 -6.28 -9.18 -3.15
CA GLU A 101 -7.16 -8.77 -4.25
C GLU A 101 -6.53 -9.03 -5.62
N HIS A 102 -5.32 -8.50 -5.84
CA HIS A 102 -4.61 -8.61 -7.11
C HIS A 102 -3.34 -9.46 -7.03
N GLY A 103 -2.84 -9.75 -5.82
CA GLY A 103 -1.78 -10.70 -5.61
C GLY A 103 -2.27 -12.15 -5.70
N HIS A 104 -1.35 -13.09 -5.86
CA HIS A 104 -1.69 -14.52 -5.86
C HIS A 104 -1.82 -15.08 -4.44
N MET A 105 -2.34 -14.28 -3.50
CA MET A 105 -2.34 -14.57 -2.08
C MET A 105 -3.65 -15.24 -1.66
N ASP A 106 -3.66 -16.56 -1.61
CA ASP A 106 -4.73 -17.31 -0.96
C ASP A 106 -4.67 -17.20 0.57
N ASP A 107 -5.66 -17.75 1.27
CA ASP A 107 -5.76 -17.65 2.73
C ASP A 107 -4.53 -18.22 3.46
N ARG A 108 -3.92 -19.28 2.92
CA ARG A 108 -2.68 -19.85 3.47
C ARG A 108 -1.50 -18.91 3.24
N ALA A 109 -1.33 -18.40 2.03
CA ALA A 109 -0.25 -17.47 1.68
C ALA A 109 -0.35 -16.17 2.50
N ILE A 110 -1.56 -15.68 2.74
CA ILE A 110 -1.83 -14.54 3.63
C ILE A 110 -1.34 -14.85 5.05
N ASN A 111 -1.74 -16.01 5.60
CA ASN A 111 -1.31 -16.41 6.95
C ASN A 111 0.22 -16.56 7.05
N ASP A 112 0.84 -17.21 6.07
CA ASP A 112 2.30 -17.43 6.00
C ASP A 112 3.05 -16.08 5.90
N ALA A 113 2.54 -15.13 5.11
CA ALA A 113 3.12 -13.80 4.98
C ALA A 113 3.03 -13.00 6.29
N VAL A 114 1.85 -12.94 6.93
CA VAL A 114 1.67 -12.24 8.21
C VAL A 114 2.63 -12.76 9.27
N ASN A 115 2.75 -14.09 9.40
CA ASN A 115 3.65 -14.72 10.35
C ASN A 115 5.14 -14.54 9.99
N SER A 116 5.46 -14.24 8.73
CA SER A 116 6.82 -13.92 8.29
C SER A 116 7.19 -12.46 8.51
N ILE A 117 6.20 -11.55 8.45
CA ILE A 117 6.40 -10.10 8.52
C ILE A 117 6.40 -9.60 9.97
N ALA A 118 5.36 -9.93 10.75
CA ALA A 118 5.15 -9.37 12.09
C ALA A 118 6.35 -9.54 13.06
N PRO A 119 7.09 -10.67 13.07
CA PRO A 119 8.23 -10.83 13.96
C PRO A 119 9.33 -9.77 13.81
N TRP A 120 9.44 -9.16 12.63
CA TRP A 120 10.40 -8.09 12.30
C TRP A 120 9.97 -6.70 12.82
N GLY A 121 8.83 -6.60 13.49
CA GLY A 121 8.28 -5.32 13.96
C GLY A 121 7.72 -4.44 12.84
N VAL A 122 7.54 -4.99 11.64
CA VAL A 122 6.84 -4.37 10.50
C VAL A 122 5.36 -4.68 10.62
N SER A 123 4.47 -3.73 10.30
CA SER A 123 3.03 -3.98 10.31
C SER A 123 2.56 -4.74 9.05
N PRO A 124 2.10 -5.99 9.16
CA PRO A 124 1.37 -6.62 8.05
C PRO A 124 -0.05 -6.06 7.98
N ILE A 125 -0.42 -5.52 6.82
CA ILE A 125 -1.79 -5.11 6.48
C ILE A 125 -2.28 -6.02 5.37
N ILE A 126 -3.53 -6.49 5.44
CA ILE A 126 -4.09 -7.34 4.40
C ILE A 126 -5.06 -6.51 3.56
N ARG A 127 -4.80 -6.39 2.24
CA ARG A 127 -5.85 -5.97 1.31
C ARG A 127 -6.71 -7.19 0.97
N LEU A 128 -8.02 -7.06 1.17
CA LEU A 128 -8.98 -8.13 0.86
C LEU A 128 -9.69 -7.84 -0.46
N PRO A 129 -10.20 -8.86 -1.18
CA PRO A 129 -10.97 -8.64 -2.41
C PRO A 129 -12.37 -8.05 -2.17
N GLY A 130 -12.79 -7.90 -0.91
CA GLY A 130 -14.10 -7.38 -0.55
C GLY A 130 -14.29 -7.19 0.97
N GLY A 131 -15.31 -6.41 1.33
CA GLY A 131 -15.59 -5.97 2.70
C GLY A 131 -16.47 -6.91 3.54
N ASP A 132 -16.60 -8.19 3.16
CA ASP A 132 -17.44 -9.13 3.90
C ASP A 132 -16.88 -9.39 5.30
N SER A 133 -17.75 -9.39 6.31
CA SER A 133 -17.36 -9.54 7.71
C SER A 133 -16.60 -10.84 8.00
N TRP A 134 -16.91 -11.92 7.28
CA TRP A 134 -16.22 -13.20 7.43
C TRP A 134 -14.80 -13.17 6.84
N LEU A 135 -14.57 -12.46 5.73
CA LEU A 135 -13.24 -12.23 5.16
C LEU A 135 -12.40 -11.38 6.10
N ILE A 136 -12.96 -10.26 6.57
CA ILE A 136 -12.29 -9.37 7.54
C ILE A 136 -11.88 -10.13 8.80
N LYS A 137 -12.80 -10.93 9.36
CA LYS A 137 -12.51 -11.76 10.54
C LYS A 137 -11.35 -12.71 10.28
N ARG A 138 -11.38 -13.48 9.18
CA ARG A 138 -10.31 -14.44 8.83
C ARG A 138 -8.95 -13.74 8.67
N ALA A 139 -8.93 -12.62 7.97
CA ALA A 139 -7.74 -11.81 7.76
C ALA A 139 -7.14 -11.37 9.09
N LEU A 140 -7.95 -10.76 9.96
CA LEU A 140 -7.50 -10.28 11.25
C LEU A 140 -7.18 -11.42 12.23
N ASP A 141 -7.74 -12.63 12.04
CA ASP A 141 -7.43 -13.81 12.86
C ASP A 141 -6.02 -14.36 12.62
N THR A 142 -5.37 -13.95 11.51
CA THR A 142 -3.93 -14.21 11.28
C THR A 142 -3.01 -13.41 12.19
N GLY A 143 -3.54 -12.35 12.83
CA GLY A 143 -2.75 -11.37 13.58
C GLY A 143 -2.30 -10.14 12.78
N ALA A 144 -2.88 -9.91 11.59
CA ALA A 144 -2.67 -8.68 10.84
C ALA A 144 -2.94 -7.43 11.70
N HIS A 145 -2.16 -6.38 11.50
CA HIS A 145 -2.30 -5.10 12.21
C HIS A 145 -3.39 -4.20 11.60
N GLY A 146 -4.01 -4.64 10.51
CA GLY A 146 -5.07 -3.92 9.84
C GLY A 146 -5.55 -4.60 8.58
N VAL A 147 -6.64 -4.08 8.04
CA VAL A 147 -7.21 -4.47 6.75
C VAL A 147 -7.41 -3.26 5.86
N MET A 148 -7.26 -3.46 4.56
CA MET A 148 -7.63 -2.53 3.51
C MET A 148 -8.73 -3.12 2.65
N ILE A 149 -9.82 -2.37 2.48
CA ILE A 149 -10.98 -2.80 1.69
C ILE A 149 -11.09 -1.92 0.43
N PRO A 150 -11.04 -2.52 -0.77
CA PRO A 150 -11.22 -1.84 -2.05
C PRO A 150 -12.70 -1.49 -2.28
N MET A 151 -12.95 -0.64 -3.28
CA MET A 151 -14.27 -0.38 -3.85
C MET A 151 -15.35 0.05 -2.83
N VAL A 152 -14.96 0.79 -1.78
CA VAL A 152 -15.89 1.33 -0.78
C VAL A 152 -16.50 2.62 -1.30
N ASN A 153 -17.72 2.53 -1.81
CA ASN A 153 -18.41 3.61 -2.51
C ASN A 153 -19.39 4.38 -1.61
N THR A 154 -19.88 3.77 -0.52
CA THR A 154 -20.90 4.39 0.34
C THR A 154 -20.53 4.36 1.82
N LYS A 155 -21.21 5.21 2.60
CA LYS A 155 -21.08 5.26 4.05
C LYS A 155 -21.46 3.92 4.70
N GLU A 156 -22.53 3.29 4.22
CA GLU A 156 -23.06 2.03 4.75
C GLU A 156 -22.06 0.88 4.56
N GLN A 157 -21.34 0.87 3.43
CA GLN A 157 -20.25 -0.06 3.17
C GLN A 157 -19.08 0.18 4.15
N ALA A 158 -18.66 1.43 4.34
CA ALA A 158 -17.62 1.78 5.30
C ALA A 158 -18.00 1.39 6.74
N GLU A 159 -19.24 1.62 7.16
CA GLU A 159 -19.74 1.17 8.47
C GLU A 159 -19.76 -0.36 8.58
N ALA A 160 -20.10 -1.08 7.51
CA ALA A 160 -20.06 -2.55 7.48
C ALA A 160 -18.64 -3.08 7.67
N VAL A 161 -17.65 -2.44 7.05
CA VAL A 161 -16.23 -2.77 7.24
C VAL A 161 -15.83 -2.57 8.70
N VAL A 162 -16.15 -1.42 9.31
CA VAL A 162 -15.84 -1.16 10.72
C VAL A 162 -16.50 -2.19 11.64
N ARG A 163 -17.78 -2.50 11.43
CA ARG A 163 -18.48 -3.53 12.21
C ARG A 163 -17.80 -4.89 12.09
N GLY A 164 -17.32 -5.27 10.91
CA GLY A 164 -16.59 -6.53 10.69
C GLY A 164 -15.21 -6.58 11.35
N ALA A 165 -14.54 -5.43 11.50
CA ALA A 165 -13.18 -5.33 12.02
C ALA A 165 -13.09 -5.19 13.55
N ARG A 166 -14.15 -4.69 14.20
CA ARG A 166 -14.17 -4.39 15.63
C ARG A 166 -14.90 -5.45 16.44
N PHE A 167 -14.41 -5.75 17.65
CA PHE A 167 -15.11 -6.55 18.64
C PHE A 167 -16.30 -5.77 19.25
N PRO A 168 -17.31 -6.47 19.81
CA PRO A 168 -18.36 -5.85 20.60
C PRO A 168 -17.82 -4.99 21.75
N PRO A 169 -18.49 -3.88 22.12
CA PRO A 169 -19.77 -3.40 21.58
C PRO A 169 -19.64 -2.53 20.31
N ILE A 170 -18.42 -2.23 19.85
CA ILE A 170 -18.19 -1.33 18.71
C ILE A 170 -18.58 -2.00 17.39
N GLY A 171 -18.26 -3.28 17.24
CA GLY A 171 -18.59 -4.08 16.07
C GLY A 171 -19.14 -5.45 16.42
N SER A 172 -19.07 -6.35 15.45
CA SER A 172 -19.60 -7.71 15.51
C SER A 172 -18.56 -8.77 15.14
N ARG A 173 -17.26 -8.43 15.13
CA ARG A 173 -16.19 -9.40 14.92
C ARG A 173 -16.30 -10.52 15.96
N GLY A 174 -16.37 -11.77 15.48
CA GLY A 174 -16.37 -12.94 16.35
C GLY A 174 -14.99 -13.16 16.98
N HIS A 175 -14.96 -13.39 18.29
CA HIS A 175 -13.74 -13.79 19.00
C HIS A 175 -13.60 -15.32 18.98
N GLY A 176 -12.41 -15.83 18.64
CA GLY A 176 -12.16 -17.27 18.61
C GLY A 176 -10.86 -17.71 17.92
N GLY A 177 -10.21 -16.84 17.15
CA GLY A 177 -8.93 -17.14 16.50
C GLY A 177 -7.77 -17.18 17.51
N PRO A 178 -7.06 -18.31 17.67
CA PRO A 178 -5.95 -18.42 18.64
C PRO A 178 -4.61 -17.88 18.09
N PHE A 179 -4.57 -17.43 16.84
CA PHE A 179 -3.31 -17.17 16.12
C PHE A 179 -2.84 -15.71 16.17
N CYS A 180 -3.74 -14.76 16.48
CA CYS A 180 -3.40 -13.34 16.50
C CYS A 180 -2.27 -12.98 17.48
N THR A 181 -2.24 -13.69 18.62
CA THR A 181 -1.35 -13.43 19.76
C THR A 181 0.13 -13.61 19.42
N ALA A 182 0.46 -14.52 18.51
CA ALA A 182 1.83 -14.76 18.08
C ALA A 182 2.40 -13.56 17.30
N ALA A 183 1.64 -13.02 16.35
CA ALA A 183 2.02 -11.84 15.58
C ALA A 183 2.11 -10.59 16.47
N TRP A 184 1.20 -10.45 17.44
CA TRP A 184 1.13 -9.31 18.35
C TRP A 184 2.07 -9.43 19.57
N LYS A 185 2.76 -10.57 19.73
CA LYS A 185 3.64 -10.88 20.88
C LYS A 185 2.97 -10.61 22.24
N CYS A 186 1.70 -10.94 22.37
CA CYS A 186 0.90 -10.71 23.58
C CYS A 186 0.02 -11.92 23.92
N ASN A 187 -0.59 -11.94 25.11
CA ASN A 187 -1.60 -12.95 25.44
C ASN A 187 -3.00 -12.56 24.95
N ASN A 188 -3.94 -13.50 24.97
CA ASN A 188 -5.29 -13.28 24.45
C ASN A 188 -6.05 -12.14 25.17
N ALA A 189 -5.87 -12.00 26.49
CA ALA A 189 -6.54 -10.94 27.24
C ALA A 189 -6.02 -9.54 26.86
N GLN A 190 -4.70 -9.42 26.64
CA GLN A 190 -4.08 -8.21 26.13
C GLN A 190 -4.59 -7.89 24.72
N TYR A 191 -4.61 -8.87 23.82
CA TYR A 191 -5.09 -8.70 22.46
C TYR A 191 -6.53 -8.20 22.40
N VAL A 192 -7.47 -8.86 23.09
CA VAL A 192 -8.89 -8.44 23.08
C VAL A 192 -9.06 -7.03 23.64
N LYS A 193 -8.24 -6.64 24.63
CA LYS A 193 -8.28 -5.30 25.23
C LYS A 193 -7.78 -4.22 24.27
N SER A 194 -6.77 -4.49 23.45
CA SER A 194 -6.12 -3.48 22.58
C SER A 194 -6.56 -3.53 21.11
N ALA A 195 -7.11 -4.64 20.63
CA ALA A 195 -7.35 -4.87 19.20
C ALA A 195 -8.26 -3.81 18.56
N ASN A 196 -9.29 -3.33 19.28
CA ASN A 196 -10.19 -2.30 18.75
C ASN A 196 -9.48 -0.96 18.51
N ASP A 197 -8.46 -0.65 19.31
CA ASP A 197 -7.72 0.61 19.23
C ASP A 197 -6.54 0.51 18.25
N GLU A 198 -5.92 -0.67 18.17
CA GLU A 198 -4.68 -0.89 17.42
C GLU A 198 -4.90 -1.29 15.95
N ILE A 199 -5.95 -2.07 15.66
CA ILE A 199 -6.23 -2.54 14.29
C ILE A 199 -6.56 -1.34 13.41
N MET A 200 -5.83 -1.18 12.31
CA MET A 200 -6.15 -0.17 11.31
C MET A 200 -7.24 -0.65 10.35
N VAL A 201 -8.27 0.15 10.18
CA VAL A 201 -9.31 -0.02 9.16
C VAL A 201 -9.11 1.02 8.08
N ILE A 202 -8.70 0.55 6.91
CA ILE A 202 -8.39 1.36 5.74
C ILE A 202 -9.43 1.07 4.66
N VAL A 203 -9.99 2.12 4.05
CA VAL A 203 -10.91 1.99 2.92
C VAL A 203 -10.35 2.69 1.70
N GLN A 204 -10.43 2.06 0.54
CA GLN A 204 -9.96 2.66 -0.70
C GLN A 204 -11.02 3.55 -1.32
N ILE A 205 -10.60 4.74 -1.74
CA ILE A 205 -11.40 5.69 -2.50
C ILE A 205 -10.86 5.70 -3.93
N GLU A 206 -11.53 4.96 -4.81
CA GLU A 206 -11.02 4.67 -6.14
C GLU A 206 -12.08 4.65 -7.25
N THR A 207 -13.26 5.21 -6.95
CA THR A 207 -14.34 5.41 -7.92
C THR A 207 -14.89 6.83 -7.82
N ARG A 208 -15.59 7.31 -8.85
CA ARG A 208 -16.35 8.56 -8.83
C ARG A 208 -17.46 8.55 -7.78
N GLU A 209 -18.05 7.39 -7.50
CA GLU A 209 -19.08 7.26 -6.46
C GLU A 209 -18.46 7.46 -5.08
N ALA A 210 -17.35 6.77 -4.78
CA ALA A 210 -16.60 6.97 -3.55
C ALA A 210 -16.14 8.43 -3.40
N LEU A 211 -15.64 9.04 -4.49
CA LEU A 211 -15.25 10.45 -4.50
C LEU A 211 -16.42 11.41 -4.25
N LYS A 212 -17.62 11.10 -4.76
CA LYS A 212 -18.84 11.87 -4.49
C LYS A 212 -19.22 11.77 -3.01
N ASN A 213 -19.11 10.57 -2.44
CA ASN A 213 -19.50 10.25 -1.07
C ASN A 213 -18.37 10.40 -0.03
N VAL A 214 -17.19 10.90 -0.43
CA VAL A 214 -15.96 10.82 0.37
C VAL A 214 -16.09 11.44 1.76
N GLU A 215 -16.81 12.56 1.90
CA GLU A 215 -17.07 13.19 3.20
C GLU A 215 -17.91 12.27 4.11
N GLN A 216 -18.93 11.62 3.55
CA GLN A 216 -19.78 10.70 4.31
C GLN A 216 -19.00 9.45 4.74
N ILE A 217 -18.14 8.92 3.87
CA ILE A 217 -17.24 7.80 4.18
C ILE A 217 -16.23 8.21 5.26
N ALA A 218 -15.57 9.37 5.10
CA ALA A 218 -14.62 9.91 6.07
C ALA A 218 -15.24 10.13 7.45
N SER A 219 -16.53 10.49 7.50
CA SER A 219 -17.25 10.73 8.76
C SER A 219 -17.49 9.47 9.61
N VAL A 220 -17.28 8.27 9.07
CA VAL A 220 -17.57 7.01 9.78
C VAL A 220 -16.60 6.80 10.95
N PRO A 221 -17.10 6.69 12.20
CA PRO A 221 -16.26 6.33 13.35
C PRO A 221 -15.64 4.95 13.15
N GLY A 222 -14.36 4.81 13.51
CA GLY A 222 -13.62 3.55 13.39
C GLY A 222 -12.93 3.32 12.04
N ILE A 223 -13.21 4.13 11.00
CA ILE A 223 -12.30 4.27 9.85
C ILE A 223 -11.08 5.07 10.31
N ASP A 224 -9.89 4.55 10.06
CA ASP A 224 -8.63 5.19 10.43
C ASP A 224 -8.03 5.99 9.25
N MET A 225 -8.24 5.50 8.03
CA MET A 225 -7.56 6.03 6.84
C MET A 225 -8.38 5.88 5.56
N LEU A 226 -8.32 6.90 4.71
CA LEU A 226 -8.72 6.82 3.31
C LEU A 226 -7.48 6.54 2.47
N PHE A 227 -7.49 5.47 1.68
CA PHE A 227 -6.38 5.15 0.78
C PHE A 227 -6.77 5.41 -0.67
N VAL A 228 -5.91 6.05 -1.44
CA VAL A 228 -6.19 6.34 -2.84
C VAL A 228 -5.56 5.25 -3.71
N GLY A 229 -6.40 4.57 -4.50
CA GLY A 229 -5.98 3.78 -5.66
C GLY A 229 -6.00 4.67 -6.91
N PRO A 230 -4.87 5.34 -7.27
CA PRO A 230 -4.89 6.41 -8.27
C PRO A 230 -5.19 5.91 -9.67
N ASN A 231 -4.76 4.68 -10.00
CA ASN A 231 -4.99 4.08 -11.31
C ASN A 231 -6.48 3.78 -11.53
N ASP A 232 -7.13 3.15 -10.55
CA ASP A 232 -8.56 2.82 -10.61
C ASP A 232 -9.42 4.09 -10.57
N LEU A 233 -9.06 5.07 -9.74
CA LEU A 233 -9.73 6.36 -9.70
C LEU A 233 -9.66 7.08 -11.05
N ALA A 234 -8.47 7.15 -11.65
CA ALA A 234 -8.28 7.74 -12.97
C ALA A 234 -9.11 7.00 -14.03
N ALA A 235 -9.05 5.67 -14.03
CA ALA A 235 -9.77 4.83 -14.98
C ALA A 235 -11.29 5.01 -14.88
N ASP A 236 -11.87 4.98 -13.67
CA ASP A 236 -13.29 5.23 -13.49
C ASP A 236 -13.68 6.66 -13.87
N MET A 237 -12.79 7.64 -13.67
CA MET A 237 -12.98 9.02 -14.14
C MET A 237 -12.87 9.17 -15.68
N GLY A 238 -12.49 8.11 -16.40
CA GLY A 238 -12.35 8.10 -17.86
C GLY A 238 -10.97 8.52 -18.36
N PHE A 239 -9.95 8.49 -17.50
CA PHE A 239 -8.58 8.84 -17.82
C PHE A 239 -7.64 7.63 -17.75
N PRO A 240 -6.51 7.63 -18.48
CA PRO A 240 -5.52 6.56 -18.38
C PRO A 240 -4.94 6.42 -16.96
N PRO A 241 -4.46 5.21 -16.57
CA PRO A 241 -3.65 5.05 -15.36
C PRO A 241 -2.47 6.04 -15.31
N SER A 242 -2.00 6.38 -14.11
CA SER A 242 -0.96 7.41 -13.88
C SER A 242 -1.37 8.87 -14.21
N SER A 243 -2.64 9.13 -14.56
CA SER A 243 -3.15 10.48 -14.83
C SER A 243 -3.14 11.42 -13.63
N GLU A 244 -3.02 10.90 -12.40
CA GLU A 244 -2.94 11.69 -11.17
C GLU A 244 -1.66 12.53 -11.06
N ASN A 245 -0.74 12.41 -12.02
CA ASN A 245 0.49 13.20 -12.10
C ASN A 245 0.35 14.47 -12.94
N TYR A 246 -0.68 14.58 -13.79
CA TYR A 246 -0.78 15.68 -14.75
C TYR A 246 -2.22 16.11 -15.05
N HIS A 247 -3.21 15.22 -14.94
CA HIS A 247 -4.58 15.55 -15.31
C HIS A 247 -5.25 16.36 -14.19
N PRO A 248 -5.72 17.60 -14.46
CA PRO A 248 -6.18 18.52 -13.42
C PRO A 248 -7.37 17.96 -12.63
N ASP A 249 -8.29 17.24 -13.27
CA ASP A 249 -9.46 16.66 -12.58
C ASP A 249 -9.06 15.55 -11.59
N VAL A 250 -8.06 14.73 -11.95
CA VAL A 250 -7.59 13.64 -11.08
C VAL A 250 -6.79 14.24 -9.92
N VAL A 251 -5.97 15.26 -10.18
CA VAL A 251 -5.28 16.02 -9.12
C VAL A 251 -6.29 16.66 -8.16
N ALA A 252 -7.34 17.29 -8.67
CA ALA A 252 -8.41 17.87 -7.86
C ALA A 252 -9.16 16.80 -7.04
N ALA A 253 -9.34 15.59 -7.58
CA ALA A 253 -9.92 14.47 -6.84
C ALA A 253 -9.04 14.07 -5.65
N LEU A 254 -7.72 13.96 -5.82
CA LEU A 254 -6.76 13.71 -4.74
C LEU A 254 -6.84 14.79 -3.65
N GLU A 255 -6.90 16.07 -4.03
CA GLU A 255 -7.05 17.17 -3.06
C GLU A 255 -8.38 17.10 -2.30
N LYS A 256 -9.48 16.75 -2.97
CA LYS A 256 -10.78 16.55 -2.33
C LYS A 256 -10.74 15.42 -1.30
N ILE A 257 -10.12 14.29 -1.63
CA ILE A 257 -9.99 13.15 -0.69
C ILE A 257 -9.16 13.56 0.54
N LYS A 258 -8.05 14.28 0.33
CA LYS A 258 -7.24 14.82 1.43
C LYS A 258 -7.99 15.82 2.29
N ALA A 259 -8.83 16.66 1.69
CA ALA A 259 -9.65 17.62 2.42
C ALA A 259 -10.68 16.91 3.30
N ALA A 260 -11.41 15.94 2.75
CA ALA A 260 -12.40 15.15 3.47
C ALA A 260 -11.79 14.38 4.65
N ALA A 261 -10.66 13.71 4.41
CA ALA A 261 -9.94 12.99 5.45
C ALA A 261 -9.53 13.92 6.60
N ARG A 262 -8.93 15.07 6.29
CA ARG A 262 -8.51 16.06 7.29
C ARG A 262 -9.71 16.64 8.06
N ALA A 263 -10.84 16.88 7.40
CA ALA A 263 -12.05 17.40 8.05
C ALA A 263 -12.66 16.43 9.08
N HIS A 264 -12.31 15.14 8.98
CA HIS A 264 -12.82 14.07 9.83
C HIS A 264 -11.72 13.33 10.62
N ASP A 265 -10.56 13.97 10.80
CA ASP A 265 -9.43 13.44 11.56
C ASP A 265 -8.95 12.05 11.08
N LYS A 266 -8.97 11.84 9.76
CA LYS A 266 -8.50 10.62 9.10
C LYS A 266 -7.14 10.84 8.45
N TYR A 267 -6.32 9.80 8.46
CA TYR A 267 -5.11 9.77 7.66
C TYR A 267 -5.43 9.52 6.18
N VAL A 268 -4.49 9.85 5.30
CA VAL A 268 -4.59 9.53 3.88
C VAL A 268 -3.36 8.76 3.43
N GLY A 269 -3.61 7.65 2.74
CA GLY A 269 -2.59 6.89 2.06
C GLY A 269 -2.74 6.90 0.54
N ILE A 270 -1.68 6.52 -0.17
CA ILE A 270 -1.71 6.40 -1.63
C ILE A 270 -0.69 5.39 -2.13
N TRP A 271 -1.05 4.72 -3.23
CA TRP A 271 -0.11 3.92 -4.01
C TRP A 271 0.89 4.81 -4.77
N ALA A 272 2.17 4.42 -4.77
CA ALA A 272 3.19 4.98 -5.65
C ALA A 272 4.05 3.84 -6.24
N ASN A 273 4.48 4.02 -7.49
CA ASN A 273 5.17 2.97 -8.25
C ASN A 273 6.64 2.77 -7.86
N ASP A 274 7.27 3.80 -7.30
CA ASP A 274 8.70 3.84 -7.01
C ASP A 274 9.03 4.88 -5.92
N GLY A 275 10.28 4.92 -5.48
CA GLY A 275 10.73 5.82 -4.41
C GLY A 275 10.64 7.30 -4.77
N ALA A 276 10.84 7.68 -6.02
CA ALA A 276 10.74 9.08 -6.46
C ALA A 276 9.28 9.56 -6.40
N SER A 277 8.36 8.72 -6.87
CA SER A 277 6.93 8.95 -6.81
C SER A 277 6.45 8.96 -5.35
N ALA A 278 6.93 8.05 -4.52
CA ALA A 278 6.62 8.03 -3.09
C ALA A 278 7.08 9.30 -2.38
N ALA A 279 8.28 9.81 -2.68
CA ALA A 279 8.79 11.07 -2.14
C ALA A 279 7.89 12.26 -2.52
N ARG A 280 7.46 12.34 -3.78
CA ARG A 280 6.50 13.36 -4.23
C ARG A 280 5.17 13.26 -3.49
N ARG A 281 4.62 12.04 -3.30
CA ARG A 281 3.37 11.85 -2.55
C ARG A 281 3.50 12.26 -1.08
N ARG A 282 4.62 11.92 -0.44
CA ARG A 282 4.91 12.39 0.92
C ARG A 282 4.91 13.92 0.99
N GLU A 283 5.57 14.60 0.05
CA GLU A 283 5.61 16.07 -0.01
C GLU A 283 4.23 16.69 -0.26
N GLN A 284 3.34 15.97 -0.96
CA GLN A 284 1.94 16.34 -1.15
C GLN A 284 1.06 16.12 0.10
N GLY A 285 1.64 15.61 1.20
CA GLY A 285 0.96 15.45 2.48
C GLY A 285 0.29 14.09 2.71
N PHE A 286 0.55 13.09 1.86
CA PHE A 286 0.10 11.72 2.12
C PHE A 286 0.92 11.09 3.26
N GLN A 287 0.24 10.48 4.24
CA GLN A 287 0.88 9.98 5.46
C GLN A 287 1.20 8.47 5.43
N MET A 288 0.60 7.69 4.52
CA MET A 288 0.95 6.29 4.28
C MET A 288 1.18 6.03 2.80
N VAL A 289 2.43 5.76 2.40
CA VAL A 289 2.80 5.74 0.97
C VAL A 289 3.49 4.44 0.60
N SER A 290 3.01 3.82 -0.48
CA SER A 290 3.63 2.63 -1.07
C SER A 290 4.90 2.97 -1.84
N ILE A 291 5.86 2.05 -1.86
CA ILE A 291 7.05 2.05 -2.70
C ILE A 291 7.01 0.79 -3.58
N GLY A 292 6.01 0.73 -4.46
CA GLY A 292 5.81 -0.38 -5.40
C GLY A 292 5.48 -1.72 -4.76
N ALA A 293 5.74 -2.79 -5.54
CA ALA A 293 5.50 -4.18 -5.17
C ALA A 293 6.72 -5.07 -5.45
N ASP A 294 6.77 -6.23 -4.80
CA ASP A 294 7.78 -7.28 -5.03
C ASP A 294 7.93 -7.66 -6.51
N ILE A 295 6.83 -7.90 -7.22
CA ILE A 295 6.84 -8.27 -8.63
C ILE A 295 7.39 -7.15 -9.51
N MET A 296 7.11 -5.88 -9.17
CA MET A 296 7.66 -4.72 -9.87
C MET A 296 9.16 -4.60 -9.63
N ALA A 297 9.62 -4.85 -8.39
CA ALA A 297 11.03 -4.81 -8.07
C ALA A 297 11.82 -5.88 -8.83
N ILE A 298 11.32 -7.12 -8.87
CA ILE A 298 11.95 -8.23 -9.59
C ILE A 298 12.00 -7.95 -11.08
N THR A 299 10.85 -7.63 -11.69
CA THR A 299 10.77 -7.42 -13.14
C THR A 299 11.51 -6.17 -13.59
N GLY A 300 11.41 -5.07 -12.83
CA GLY A 300 12.10 -3.82 -13.12
C GLY A 300 13.62 -3.95 -13.07
N TRP A 301 14.15 -4.70 -12.11
CA TRP A 301 15.60 -4.96 -12.03
C TRP A 301 16.08 -5.78 -13.23
N TYR A 302 15.49 -6.95 -13.48
CA TYR A 302 15.91 -7.79 -14.61
C TYR A 302 15.72 -7.10 -15.96
N ALA A 303 14.63 -6.36 -16.18
CA ALA A 303 14.42 -5.64 -17.43
C ALA A 303 15.52 -4.57 -17.66
N THR A 304 15.98 -3.93 -16.59
CA THR A 304 17.08 -2.95 -16.67
C THR A 304 18.40 -3.65 -17.01
N GLU A 305 18.75 -4.71 -16.29
CA GLU A 305 20.01 -5.44 -16.49
C GLU A 305 20.07 -6.13 -17.86
N ILE A 306 18.96 -6.71 -18.33
CA ILE A 306 18.85 -7.28 -19.68
C ILE A 306 19.09 -6.19 -20.73
N GLY A 307 18.47 -5.02 -20.58
CA GLY A 307 18.66 -3.90 -21.50
C GLY A 307 20.12 -3.41 -21.54
N ILE A 308 20.81 -3.38 -20.40
CA ILE A 308 22.24 -3.04 -20.33
C ILE A 308 23.07 -4.13 -21.02
N ALA A 309 22.85 -5.40 -20.67
CA ALA A 309 23.59 -6.54 -21.23
C ALA A 309 23.39 -6.67 -22.75
N ALA A 310 22.22 -6.28 -23.26
CA ALA A 310 21.90 -6.24 -24.69
C ALA A 310 22.45 -4.99 -25.41
N GLY A 311 22.97 -3.99 -24.68
CA GLY A 311 23.43 -2.72 -25.23
C GLY A 311 22.31 -1.74 -25.62
N GLU A 312 21.08 -1.99 -25.17
CA GLU A 312 19.90 -1.15 -25.40
C GLU A 312 19.81 0.03 -24.41
N ARG A 313 20.47 -0.10 -23.27
CA ARG A 313 20.61 0.96 -22.25
C ARG A 313 22.08 1.11 -21.86
N LYS A 314 22.46 2.34 -21.52
CA LYS A 314 23.81 2.68 -21.06
C LYS A 314 23.81 2.98 -19.57
#